data_AF-A0AAU2SAN3-F1
#
_entry.id   AF-A0AAU2SAN3-F1
#
_cell.length_a   1.000
_cell.length_b   1.000
_cell.length_c   1.000
_cell.angle_alpha   90.00
_cell.angle_beta   90.00
_cell.angle_gamma   90.00
#
_symmetry.space_group_name_H-M   'P 1'
#
loop_
_entity.id
_entity.type
_entity.pdbx_description
1 polymer ?
#
loop_
_entity_poly.entity_id
_entity_poly.type
_entity_poly.pdbx_seq_one_letter_code
_entity_poly.pdbx_strand_id
1 'polypeptide(L)'
;MSPTEAPRPGTPRTGPAPGALLLCRADPESVASAAQLLRERMLLTGAGAQWSVLVPEGKPWQQGGEPVDRVLTGWATALAVGAPWPVLALWWDADRSGYTLASGFRRPVGYVWLANGTPAGEDEAMRTFATRLGLDPVLDVQSLNALMEADPAADARARLRGLLAVLTRAGLTLPIGLTPGEPADRLREVARVQPDARPVEWSGWRDAARAELDVVESSRLGPWLPWAGTPRARVLALAQVAAGVPLTALGLRRRSGGWITAGALLLAHGALGLAYDLARPRD
;
A
#
# COMPACT_ATOMS: atom_id res chain seq x y z
N MET A 1 -27.95 20.89 -37.41
CA MET A 1 -27.99 20.14 -36.14
C MET A 1 -27.56 18.71 -36.45
N SER A 2 -26.28 18.40 -36.26
CA SER A 2 -25.76 17.04 -36.37
C SER A 2 -25.78 16.41 -34.97
N PRO A 3 -26.25 15.17 -34.81
CA PRO A 3 -26.30 14.56 -33.49
C PRO A 3 -24.89 14.15 -33.06
N THR A 4 -24.50 14.58 -31.86
CA THR A 4 -23.32 14.13 -31.14
C THR A 4 -23.46 12.64 -30.85
N GLU A 5 -22.64 11.81 -31.51
CA GLU A 5 -22.51 10.38 -31.20
C GLU A 5 -21.86 10.24 -29.82
N ALA A 6 -22.60 9.65 -28.88
CA ALA A 6 -22.10 9.35 -27.55
C ALA A 6 -21.00 8.26 -27.62
N PRO A 7 -19.96 8.33 -26.78
CA PRO A 7 -18.89 7.33 -26.78
C PRO A 7 -19.47 5.97 -26.39
N ARG A 8 -19.30 4.97 -27.27
CA ARG A 8 -19.68 3.59 -26.99
C ARG A 8 -18.82 3.07 -25.82
N PRO A 9 -19.39 2.33 -24.85
CA PRO A 9 -18.59 1.66 -23.83
C PRO A 9 -17.62 0.69 -24.53
N GLY A 10 -16.32 0.89 -24.29
CA GLY A 10 -15.27 0.10 -24.89
C GLY A 10 -15.47 -1.39 -24.60
N THR A 11 -15.34 -2.20 -25.64
CA THR A 11 -15.34 -3.67 -25.54
C THR A 11 -14.32 -4.10 -24.48
N PRO A 12 -14.65 -5.06 -23.59
CA PRO A 12 -13.68 -5.56 -22.63
C PRO A 12 -12.49 -6.13 -23.39
N ARG A 13 -11.31 -5.56 -23.16
CA ARG A 13 -10.06 -6.04 -23.75
C ARG A 13 -9.82 -7.48 -23.28
N THR A 14 -9.88 -8.41 -24.23
CA THR A 14 -9.56 -9.83 -24.06
C THR A 14 -8.05 -10.01 -23.93
N GLY A 15 -7.47 -9.43 -22.89
CA GLY A 15 -6.07 -9.55 -22.55
C GLY A 15 -5.89 -10.29 -21.23
N PRO A 16 -4.72 -10.89 -20.98
CA PRO A 16 -4.45 -11.55 -19.70
C PRO A 16 -4.60 -10.56 -18.56
N ALA A 17 -5.18 -11.02 -17.45
CA ALA A 17 -5.40 -10.16 -16.29
C ALA A 17 -4.07 -9.67 -15.70
N PRO A 18 -4.04 -8.42 -15.20
CA PRO A 18 -2.82 -7.81 -14.69
C PRO A 18 -2.31 -8.52 -13.43
N GLY A 19 -0.99 -8.51 -13.27
CA GLY A 19 -0.31 -9.09 -12.13
C GLY A 19 0.96 -8.33 -11.80
N ALA A 20 1.43 -8.53 -10.57
CA ALA A 20 2.63 -7.86 -10.07
C ALA A 20 3.26 -8.62 -8.90
N LEU A 21 4.56 -8.40 -8.72
CA LEU A 21 5.36 -8.88 -7.60
C LEU A 21 6.32 -7.77 -7.15
N LEU A 22 6.60 -7.69 -5.85
CA LEU A 22 7.68 -6.86 -5.32
C LEU A 22 8.75 -7.77 -4.75
N LEU A 23 9.96 -7.71 -5.31
CA LEU A 23 11.11 -8.46 -4.86
C LEU A 23 12.00 -7.55 -4.00
N CYS A 24 12.18 -7.92 -2.74
CA CYS A 24 12.94 -7.16 -1.77
C CYS A 24 14.25 -7.89 -1.49
N ARG A 25 15.39 -7.21 -1.61
CA ARG A 25 16.70 -7.81 -1.31
C ARG A 25 16.99 -7.79 0.19
N ALA A 26 16.13 -8.45 0.95
CA ALA A 26 16.22 -8.60 2.39
C ALA A 26 15.50 -9.87 2.85
N ASP A 27 15.79 -10.28 4.08
CA ASP A 27 15.06 -11.34 4.75
C ASP A 27 13.60 -10.95 4.98
N PRO A 28 12.69 -11.92 5.14
CA PRO A 28 11.28 -11.60 5.30
C PRO A 28 10.98 -10.68 6.49
N GLU A 29 11.68 -10.78 7.63
CA GLU A 29 11.34 -10.04 8.87
C GLU A 29 11.57 -8.55 8.70
N SER A 30 12.70 -8.20 8.10
CA SER A 30 12.99 -6.83 7.68
C SER A 30 11.93 -6.29 6.72
N VAL A 31 11.46 -7.11 5.77
CA VAL A 31 10.47 -6.71 4.76
C VAL A 31 9.08 -6.54 5.35
N ALA A 32 8.67 -7.41 6.27
CA ALA A 32 7.34 -7.35 6.90
C ALA A 32 7.11 -5.99 7.59
N SER A 33 8.10 -5.52 8.34
CA SER A 33 8.03 -4.25 9.07
C SER A 33 7.87 -3.05 8.13
N ALA A 34 8.63 -3.02 7.03
CA ALA A 34 8.52 -1.96 6.03
C ALA A 34 7.19 -2.04 5.24
N ALA A 35 6.74 -3.25 4.89
CA ALA A 35 5.53 -3.47 4.11
C ALA A 35 4.24 -3.07 4.85
N GLN A 36 4.22 -3.13 6.18
CA GLN A 36 3.09 -2.64 6.98
C GLN A 36 2.79 -1.16 6.74
N LEU A 37 3.80 -0.36 6.41
CA LEU A 37 3.64 1.08 6.14
C LEU A 37 2.92 1.36 4.82
N LEU A 38 2.92 0.42 3.87
CA LEU A 38 2.17 0.54 2.63
C LEU A 38 0.66 0.52 2.86
N ARG A 39 0.19 0.02 4.02
CA ARG A 39 -1.22 -0.13 4.38
C ARG A 39 -2.04 -0.97 3.38
N GLU A 40 -1.36 -1.90 2.72
CA GLU A 40 -1.94 -2.74 1.69
C GLU A 40 -1.85 -4.21 2.05
N ARG A 41 -2.87 -4.98 1.69
CA ARG A 41 -2.91 -6.42 1.99
C ARG A 41 -1.98 -7.16 1.04
N MET A 42 -0.92 -7.73 1.59
CA MET A 42 0.08 -8.49 0.83
C MET A 42 0.39 -9.81 1.55
N LEU A 43 0.82 -10.81 0.78
CA LEU A 43 1.45 -12.01 1.31
C LEU A 43 2.96 -11.89 1.14
N LEU A 44 3.70 -12.34 2.12
CA LEU A 44 5.16 -12.32 2.15
C LEU A 44 5.68 -13.76 2.29
N THR A 45 6.65 -14.12 1.47
CA THR A 45 7.37 -15.41 1.51
C THR A 45 8.82 -15.17 1.09
N GLY A 46 9.72 -16.06 1.44
CA GLY A 46 11.10 -16.06 0.99
C GLY A 46 11.21 -16.24 -0.53
N ALA A 47 12.22 -15.61 -1.11
CA ALA A 47 12.54 -15.74 -2.53
C ALA A 47 14.04 -16.02 -2.73
N GLY A 48 14.63 -16.83 -1.85
CA GLY A 48 16.07 -17.09 -1.78
C GLY A 48 16.70 -16.60 -0.47
N ALA A 49 17.99 -16.83 -0.27
CA ALA A 49 18.66 -16.57 1.01
C ALA A 49 18.69 -15.08 1.41
N GLN A 50 18.67 -14.17 0.42
CA GLN A 50 18.81 -12.72 0.60
C GLN A 50 17.65 -11.95 -0.04
N TRP A 51 16.58 -12.66 -0.39
CA TRP A 51 15.47 -12.13 -1.16
C TRP A 51 14.16 -12.58 -0.53
N SER A 52 13.20 -11.68 -0.54
CA SER A 52 11.81 -11.96 -0.20
C SER A 52 10.90 -11.44 -1.30
N VAL A 53 9.72 -12.04 -1.42
CA VAL A 53 8.70 -11.59 -2.37
C VAL A 53 7.43 -11.20 -1.62
N LEU A 54 6.94 -10.01 -1.95
CA LEU A 54 5.60 -9.57 -1.58
C LEU A 54 4.67 -9.78 -2.77
N VAL A 55 3.53 -10.41 -2.50
CA VAL A 55 2.45 -10.68 -3.44
C VAL A 55 1.24 -9.85 -3.04
N PRO A 56 0.98 -8.72 -3.72
CA PRO A 56 -0.14 -7.86 -3.39
C PRO A 56 -1.49 -8.47 -3.80
N GLU A 57 -2.56 -8.09 -3.09
CA GLU A 57 -3.93 -8.52 -3.45
C GLU A 57 -4.42 -7.94 -4.79
N GLY A 58 -3.87 -6.80 -5.22
CA GLY A 58 -4.11 -6.22 -6.55
C GLY A 58 -5.35 -5.33 -6.70
N LYS A 59 -6.08 -5.07 -5.61
CA LYS A 59 -7.25 -4.17 -5.59
C LYS A 59 -7.02 -2.80 -6.24
N PRO A 60 -5.89 -2.09 -6.02
CA PRO A 60 -5.73 -0.74 -6.56
C PRO A 60 -5.77 -0.67 -8.09
N TRP A 61 -5.18 -1.64 -8.81
CA TRP A 61 -5.23 -1.65 -10.28
C TRP A 61 -6.39 -2.47 -10.86
N GLN A 62 -6.93 -3.43 -10.10
CA GLN A 62 -8.11 -4.19 -10.54
C GLN A 62 -9.41 -3.40 -10.42
N GLN A 63 -9.54 -2.58 -9.37
CA GLN A 63 -10.78 -1.88 -9.00
C GLN A 63 -10.63 -0.36 -9.03
N GLY A 64 -9.45 0.16 -8.74
CA GLY A 64 -9.19 1.60 -8.67
C GLY A 64 -8.89 2.27 -10.00
N GLY A 65 -8.76 1.51 -11.09
CA GLY A 65 -8.46 2.03 -12.42
C GLY A 65 -7.05 2.60 -12.59
N GLU A 66 -6.20 2.50 -11.57
CA GLU A 66 -4.81 2.93 -11.64
C GLU A 66 -3.96 1.92 -12.45
N PRO A 67 -3.07 2.40 -13.33
CA PRO A 67 -2.12 1.53 -14.01
C PRO A 67 -1.23 0.77 -13.02
N VAL A 68 -1.05 -0.54 -13.26
CA VAL A 68 -0.26 -1.43 -12.38
C VAL A 68 1.18 -0.94 -12.19
N ASP A 69 1.79 -0.39 -13.24
CA ASP A 69 3.15 0.16 -13.23
C ASP A 69 3.29 1.35 -12.26
N ARG A 70 2.31 2.26 -12.26
CA ARG A 70 2.29 3.42 -11.36
C ARG A 70 2.17 2.98 -9.90
N VAL A 71 1.23 2.08 -9.59
CA VAL A 71 1.00 1.60 -8.21
C VAL A 71 2.26 0.93 -7.68
N LEU A 72 2.83 0.01 -8.45
CA LEU A 72 4.00 -0.76 -8.03
C LEU A 72 5.26 0.10 -7.90
N THR A 73 5.44 1.09 -8.79
CA THR A 73 6.53 2.06 -8.67
C THR A 73 6.43 2.86 -7.38
N GLY A 74 5.21 3.28 -7.01
CA GLY A 74 4.95 3.98 -5.75
C GLY A 74 5.30 3.12 -4.53
N TRP A 75 4.84 1.88 -4.50
CA TRP A 75 5.15 0.95 -3.41
C TRP A 75 6.62 0.58 -3.31
N ALA A 76 7.28 0.29 -4.45
CA ALA A 76 8.72 0.02 -4.46
C ALA A 76 9.52 1.21 -3.94
N THR A 77 9.15 2.43 -4.33
CA THR A 77 9.79 3.65 -3.84
C THR A 77 9.56 3.84 -2.35
N ALA A 78 8.33 3.67 -1.86
CA ALA A 78 8.01 3.80 -0.44
C ALA A 78 8.78 2.79 0.42
N LEU A 79 8.86 1.53 -0.01
CA LEU A 79 9.67 0.51 0.67
C LEU A 79 11.16 0.85 0.63
N ALA A 80 11.68 1.24 -0.53
CA ALA A 80 13.10 1.55 -0.71
C ALA A 80 13.55 2.80 0.05
N VAL A 81 12.67 3.75 0.33
CA VAL A 81 12.96 4.92 1.16
C VAL A 81 12.99 4.53 2.64
N GLY A 82 12.11 3.63 3.07
CA GLY A 82 12.01 3.17 4.45
C GLY A 82 13.05 2.12 4.86
N ALA A 83 13.87 1.64 3.92
CA ALA A 83 14.77 0.52 4.15
C ALA A 83 16.10 0.65 3.38
N PRO A 84 17.21 0.06 3.87
CA PRO A 84 18.52 0.18 3.25
C PRO A 84 18.71 -0.72 2.01
N TRP A 85 17.75 -1.56 1.67
CA TRP A 85 17.83 -2.55 0.60
C TRP A 85 17.03 -2.14 -0.65
N PRO A 86 17.48 -2.55 -1.85
CA PRO A 86 16.75 -2.27 -3.09
C PRO A 86 15.46 -3.07 -3.21
N VAL A 87 14.49 -2.50 -3.92
CA VAL A 87 13.19 -3.11 -4.20
C VAL A 87 12.94 -3.14 -5.70
N LEU A 88 12.68 -4.32 -6.22
CA LEU A 88 12.36 -4.55 -7.63
C LEU A 88 10.87 -4.86 -7.77
N ALA A 89 10.12 -3.88 -8.29
CA ALA A 89 8.77 -4.08 -8.76
C ALA A 89 8.77 -4.77 -10.13
N LEU A 90 8.06 -5.88 -10.25
CA LEU A 90 7.73 -6.54 -11.51
C LEU A 90 6.23 -6.37 -11.75
N TRP A 91 5.85 -6.05 -12.98
CA TRP A 91 4.44 -5.84 -13.34
C TRP A 91 4.16 -6.24 -14.78
N TRP A 92 2.92 -6.63 -15.03
CA TRP A 92 2.43 -6.93 -16.38
C TRP A 92 0.94 -6.68 -16.47
N ASP A 93 0.51 -6.28 -17.66
CA ASP A 93 -0.88 -6.18 -18.04
C ASP A 93 -1.07 -6.78 -19.46
N ALA A 94 -2.16 -6.43 -20.11
CA ALA A 94 -2.48 -6.92 -21.44
C ALA A 94 -1.64 -6.29 -22.56
N ASP A 95 -1.07 -5.09 -22.35
CA ASP A 95 -0.29 -4.35 -23.35
C ASP A 95 1.19 -4.37 -23.11
N ARG A 96 1.62 -4.47 -21.85
CA ARG A 96 3.00 -4.21 -21.45
C ARG A 96 3.40 -5.07 -20.28
N SER A 97 4.70 -5.23 -20.14
CA SER A 97 5.30 -5.75 -18.92
C SER A 97 6.61 -5.05 -18.67
N GLY A 98 7.01 -4.94 -17.42
CA GLY A 98 8.23 -4.25 -17.11
C GLY A 98 8.63 -4.42 -15.66
N TYR A 99 9.68 -3.70 -15.32
CA TYR A 99 10.15 -3.64 -13.96
C TYR A 99 10.55 -2.22 -13.56
N THR A 100 10.63 -1.99 -12.26
CA THR A 100 11.22 -0.78 -11.69
C THR A 100 12.00 -1.13 -10.44
N LEU A 101 13.25 -0.70 -10.41
CA LEU A 101 14.16 -0.82 -9.29
C LEU A 101 14.23 0.51 -8.53
N ALA A 102 13.78 0.49 -7.29
CA ALA A 102 13.93 1.59 -6.33
C ALA A 102 15.02 1.26 -5.30
N SER A 103 15.76 2.27 -4.85
CA SER A 103 16.83 2.11 -3.85
C SER A 103 17.06 3.44 -3.13
N GLY A 104 16.64 3.54 -1.86
CA GLY A 104 16.73 4.77 -1.09
C GLY A 104 16.06 5.96 -1.79
N PHE A 105 16.75 7.09 -1.77
CA PHE A 105 16.34 8.32 -2.44
C PHE A 105 16.83 8.45 -3.89
N ARG A 106 17.43 7.39 -4.45
CA ARG A 106 17.89 7.43 -5.85
C ARG A 106 16.68 7.41 -6.78
N ARG A 107 16.76 8.13 -7.92
CA ARG A 107 15.75 8.06 -8.98
C ARG A 107 15.52 6.59 -9.39
N PRO A 108 14.29 6.07 -9.33
CA PRO A 108 14.00 4.70 -9.76
C PRO A 108 14.44 4.48 -11.21
N VAL A 109 14.90 3.26 -11.51
CA VAL A 109 15.30 2.85 -12.86
C VAL A 109 14.42 1.69 -13.30
N GLY A 110 13.89 1.73 -14.51
CA GLY A 110 12.97 0.71 -15.00
C GLY A 110 13.11 0.47 -16.49
N TYR A 111 12.60 -0.66 -16.93
CA TYR A 111 12.56 -1.04 -18.34
C TYR A 111 11.20 -1.67 -18.65
N VAL A 112 10.71 -1.45 -19.86
CA VAL A 112 9.38 -1.86 -20.30
C VAL A 112 9.47 -2.53 -21.66
N TRP A 113 8.71 -3.61 -21.82
CA TRP A 113 8.43 -4.25 -23.10
C TRP A 113 6.94 -4.13 -23.42
N LEU A 114 6.62 -3.92 -24.70
CA LEU A 114 5.26 -4.10 -25.21
C LEU A 114 4.88 -5.58 -25.18
N ALA A 115 3.59 -5.90 -25.33
CA ALA A 115 3.04 -7.26 -25.19
C ALA A 115 3.76 -8.29 -26.07
N ASN A 116 4.13 -7.89 -27.29
CA ASN A 116 4.88 -8.71 -28.25
C ASN A 116 6.38 -8.84 -27.93
N GLY A 117 6.85 -8.29 -26.81
CA GLY A 117 8.26 -8.29 -26.41
C GLY A 117 9.10 -7.19 -27.04
N THR A 118 8.51 -6.28 -27.82
CA THR A 118 9.26 -5.13 -28.35
C THR A 118 9.78 -4.27 -27.20
N PRO A 119 11.09 -4.02 -27.13
CA PRO A 119 11.66 -3.14 -26.12
C PRO A 119 11.17 -1.70 -26.28
N ALA A 120 10.79 -1.08 -25.16
CA ALA A 120 10.27 0.29 -25.12
C ALA A 120 10.95 1.14 -24.02
N GLY A 121 12.07 0.66 -23.46
CA GLY A 121 12.88 1.36 -22.46
C GLY A 121 14.22 1.84 -23.01
N GLU A 122 14.91 2.68 -22.25
CA GLU A 122 16.25 3.18 -22.59
C GLU A 122 17.34 2.16 -22.19
N ASP A 123 18.31 1.91 -23.07
CA ASP A 123 19.39 0.94 -22.82
C ASP A 123 20.24 1.27 -21.60
N GLU A 124 20.42 2.56 -21.29
CA GLU A 124 21.14 3.02 -20.11
C GLU A 124 20.47 2.57 -18.80
N ALA A 125 19.14 2.37 -18.83
CA ALA A 125 18.40 1.87 -17.67
C ALA A 125 18.84 0.45 -17.29
N MET A 126 19.18 -0.39 -18.28
CA MET A 126 19.59 -1.77 -18.05
C MET A 126 20.98 -1.85 -17.40
N ARG A 127 21.93 -1.03 -17.87
CA ARG A 127 23.28 -0.94 -17.25
C ARG A 127 23.20 -0.37 -15.84
N THR A 128 22.40 0.68 -15.64
CA THR A 128 22.18 1.27 -14.31
C THR A 128 21.53 0.27 -13.35
N PHE A 129 20.57 -0.52 -13.83
CA PHE A 129 19.94 -1.59 -13.07
C PHE A 129 20.97 -2.64 -12.60
N ALA A 130 21.82 -3.13 -13.52
CA ALA A 130 22.85 -4.11 -13.20
C ALA A 130 23.83 -3.61 -12.14
N THR A 131 24.33 -2.38 -12.31
CA THR A 131 25.25 -1.74 -11.35
C THR A 131 24.63 -1.60 -9.96
N ARG A 132 23.35 -1.19 -9.87
CA ARG A 132 22.67 -0.98 -8.58
C ARG A 132 22.36 -2.28 -7.84
N LEU A 133 22.17 -3.37 -8.56
CA LEU A 133 22.02 -4.70 -7.96
C LEU A 133 23.36 -5.40 -7.74
N GLY A 134 24.48 -4.82 -8.17
CA GLY A 134 25.80 -5.46 -8.06
C GLY A 134 25.87 -6.76 -8.85
N LEU A 135 25.24 -6.80 -10.03
CA LEU A 135 25.33 -7.92 -10.96
C LEU A 135 26.70 -7.94 -11.63
N ASP A 136 27.10 -9.11 -12.15
CA ASP A 136 28.38 -9.25 -12.84
C ASP A 136 28.44 -8.33 -14.08
N PRO A 137 29.45 -7.44 -14.18
CA PRO A 137 29.50 -6.43 -15.22
C PRO A 137 29.73 -6.99 -16.63
N VAL A 138 30.04 -8.29 -16.76
CA VAL A 138 30.30 -8.96 -18.03
C VAL A 138 29.17 -9.93 -18.37
N LEU A 139 29.03 -11.01 -17.60
CA LEU A 139 28.11 -12.11 -17.89
C LEU A 139 26.65 -11.72 -17.69
N ASP A 140 26.34 -11.02 -16.60
CA ASP A 140 24.97 -10.60 -16.32
C ASP A 140 24.54 -9.47 -17.23
N VAL A 141 25.40 -8.46 -17.42
CA VAL A 141 25.13 -7.36 -18.35
C VAL A 141 24.94 -7.87 -19.78
N GLN A 142 25.73 -8.83 -20.25
CA GLN A 142 25.54 -9.44 -21.56
C GLN A 142 24.18 -10.15 -21.66
N SER A 143 23.79 -10.90 -20.64
CA SER A 143 22.49 -11.58 -20.59
C SER A 143 21.33 -10.58 -20.59
N LEU A 144 21.47 -9.46 -19.87
CA LEU A 144 20.48 -8.39 -19.83
C LEU A 144 20.38 -7.64 -21.16
N ASN A 145 21.51 -7.39 -21.83
CA ASN A 145 21.49 -6.74 -23.14
C ASN A 145 20.74 -7.58 -24.18
N ALA A 146 20.86 -8.91 -24.13
CA ALA A 146 20.10 -9.80 -25.00
C ALA A 146 18.57 -9.68 -24.82
N LEU A 147 18.10 -9.20 -23.65
CA LEU A 147 16.67 -8.92 -23.42
C LEU A 147 16.18 -7.63 -24.11
N MET A 148 17.09 -6.76 -24.53
CA MET A 148 16.80 -5.52 -25.25
C MET A 148 16.82 -5.70 -26.77
N GLU A 149 17.33 -6.82 -27.26
CA GLU A 149 17.34 -7.13 -28.69
C GLU A 149 15.96 -7.58 -29.18
N ALA A 150 15.61 -7.25 -30.42
CA ALA A 150 14.37 -7.71 -31.03
C ALA A 150 14.39 -9.25 -31.20
N ASP A 151 13.39 -9.93 -30.65
CA ASP A 151 13.19 -11.38 -30.81
C ASP A 151 11.69 -11.62 -31.00
N PRO A 152 11.25 -12.07 -32.18
CA PRO A 152 9.84 -12.30 -32.47
C PRO A 152 9.26 -13.51 -31.70
N ALA A 153 10.10 -14.38 -31.13
CA ALA A 153 9.65 -15.55 -30.36
C ALA A 153 9.46 -15.24 -28.86
N ALA A 154 10.01 -14.13 -28.36
CA ALA A 154 9.98 -13.77 -26.95
C ALA A 154 9.01 -12.62 -26.67
N ASP A 155 7.82 -12.96 -26.18
CA ASP A 155 6.83 -11.99 -25.70
C ASP A 155 7.29 -11.26 -24.41
N ALA A 156 6.54 -10.24 -23.99
CA ALA A 156 6.89 -9.44 -22.81
C ALA A 156 7.10 -10.30 -21.54
N ARG A 157 6.28 -11.34 -21.37
CA ARG A 157 6.36 -12.26 -20.23
C ARG A 157 7.61 -13.13 -20.29
N ALA A 158 7.98 -13.61 -21.47
CA ALA A 158 9.24 -14.31 -21.68
C ALA A 158 10.44 -13.43 -21.33
N ARG A 159 10.40 -12.12 -21.64
CA ARG A 159 11.44 -11.16 -21.22
C ARG A 159 11.53 -11.01 -19.71
N LEU A 160 10.41 -10.90 -18.99
CA LEU A 160 10.42 -10.89 -17.53
C LEU A 160 10.95 -12.18 -16.92
N ARG A 161 10.65 -13.35 -17.51
CA ARG A 161 11.23 -14.62 -17.07
C ARG A 161 12.73 -14.69 -17.34
N GLY A 162 13.18 -14.14 -18.47
CA GLY A 162 14.61 -13.98 -18.78
C GLY A 162 15.33 -13.09 -17.76
N LEU A 163 14.71 -11.97 -17.37
CA LEU A 163 15.21 -11.11 -16.29
C LEU A 163 15.35 -11.89 -14.97
N LEU A 164 14.32 -12.64 -14.59
CA LEU A 164 14.37 -13.47 -13.38
C LEU A 164 15.48 -14.52 -13.46
N ALA A 165 15.69 -15.14 -14.62
CA ALA A 165 16.76 -16.11 -14.83
C ALA A 165 18.16 -15.49 -14.69
N VAL A 166 18.34 -14.20 -15.01
CA VAL A 166 19.59 -13.49 -14.68
C VAL A 166 19.71 -13.31 -13.17
N LEU A 167 18.62 -12.90 -12.50
CA LEU A 167 18.62 -12.64 -11.06
C LEU A 167 18.83 -13.89 -10.20
N THR A 168 18.63 -15.10 -10.74
CA THR A 168 18.98 -16.33 -10.00
C THR A 168 20.47 -16.42 -9.68
N ARG A 169 21.33 -15.84 -10.52
CA ARG A 169 22.78 -15.73 -10.26
C ARG A 169 23.10 -14.76 -9.12
N ALA A 170 22.18 -13.82 -8.85
CA ALA A 170 22.22 -12.94 -7.68
C ALA A 170 21.47 -13.51 -6.45
N GLY A 171 21.17 -14.81 -6.46
CA GLY A 171 20.56 -15.53 -5.34
C GLY A 171 19.03 -15.44 -5.26
N LEU A 172 18.36 -14.88 -6.27
CA LEU A 172 16.89 -14.90 -6.33
C LEU A 172 16.41 -16.32 -6.67
N THR A 173 15.55 -16.88 -5.83
CA THR A 173 14.88 -18.17 -6.06
C THR A 173 13.40 -18.00 -5.75
N LEU A 174 12.61 -17.68 -6.78
CA LEU A 174 11.18 -17.48 -6.61
C LEU A 174 10.47 -18.82 -6.30
N PRO A 175 9.51 -18.82 -5.35
CA PRO A 175 8.66 -19.98 -5.11
C PRO A 175 7.95 -20.45 -6.38
N ILE A 176 7.84 -21.77 -6.53
CA ILE A 176 7.21 -22.39 -7.70
C ILE A 176 5.78 -21.86 -7.83
N GLY A 177 5.42 -21.42 -9.05
CA GLY A 177 4.11 -20.86 -9.38
C GLY A 177 4.01 -19.34 -9.24
N LEU A 178 4.95 -18.66 -8.58
CA LEU A 178 5.04 -17.18 -8.58
C LEU A 178 5.74 -16.69 -9.85
N THR A 179 5.10 -16.92 -11.00
CA THR A 179 5.70 -16.69 -12.32
C THR A 179 5.16 -15.40 -12.96
N PRO A 180 6.02 -14.58 -13.59
CA PRO A 180 5.55 -13.46 -14.40
C PRO A 180 4.56 -13.89 -15.47
N GLY A 181 3.48 -13.13 -15.59
CA GLY A 181 2.39 -13.38 -16.51
C GLY A 181 1.13 -13.97 -15.89
N GLU A 182 1.21 -14.51 -14.67
CA GLU A 182 0.04 -15.01 -13.94
C GLU A 182 -0.80 -13.85 -13.38
N PRO A 183 -2.14 -13.97 -13.29
CA PRO A 183 -2.97 -12.94 -12.70
C PRO A 183 -2.77 -12.84 -11.19
N ALA A 184 -3.01 -11.66 -10.61
CA ALA A 184 -2.77 -11.41 -9.19
C ALA A 184 -3.48 -12.42 -8.26
N ASP A 185 -4.70 -12.85 -8.58
CA ASP A 185 -5.43 -13.84 -7.78
C ASP A 185 -4.72 -15.20 -7.73
N ARG A 186 -4.20 -15.66 -8.88
CA ARG A 186 -3.46 -16.92 -8.96
C ARG A 186 -2.11 -16.85 -8.27
N LEU A 187 -1.39 -15.72 -8.40
CA LEU A 187 -0.16 -15.49 -7.63
C LEU A 187 -0.44 -15.56 -6.13
N ARG A 188 -1.56 -14.98 -5.70
CA ARG A 188 -1.95 -14.98 -4.30
C ARG A 188 -2.33 -16.37 -3.81
N GLU A 189 -3.07 -17.15 -4.59
CA GLU A 189 -3.37 -18.56 -4.28
C GLU A 189 -2.10 -19.38 -4.11
N VAL A 190 -1.14 -19.24 -5.03
CA VAL A 190 0.16 -19.91 -4.94
C VAL A 190 0.94 -19.42 -3.72
N ALA A 191 0.94 -18.12 -3.44
CA ALA A 191 1.63 -17.57 -2.27
C ALA A 191 1.04 -18.11 -0.95
N ARG A 192 -0.29 -18.27 -0.86
CA ARG A 192 -0.96 -18.75 0.37
C ARG A 192 -0.55 -20.16 0.79
N VAL A 193 -0.20 -21.00 -0.17
CA VAL A 193 0.17 -22.40 0.11
C VAL A 193 1.67 -22.58 0.36
N GLN A 194 2.47 -21.52 0.27
CA GLN A 194 3.89 -21.61 0.60
C GLN A 194 4.08 -21.83 2.10
N PRO A 195 5.06 -22.67 2.50
CA PRO A 195 5.24 -23.08 3.90
C PRO A 195 5.63 -21.93 4.83
N ASP A 196 6.27 -20.89 4.30
CA ASP A 196 6.72 -19.70 5.01
C ASP A 196 5.87 -18.46 4.68
N ALA A 197 4.72 -18.65 4.02
CA ALA A 197 3.82 -17.57 3.68
C ALA A 197 3.24 -16.94 4.94
N ARG A 198 3.34 -15.62 5.02
CA ARG A 198 2.69 -14.84 6.07
C ARG A 198 1.98 -13.62 5.51
N PRO A 199 0.78 -13.31 6.03
CA PRO A 199 0.13 -12.05 5.70
C PRO A 199 0.95 -10.89 6.29
N VAL A 200 1.11 -9.83 5.51
CA VAL A 200 1.55 -8.53 6.04
C VAL A 200 0.34 -7.92 6.73
N GLU A 201 0.16 -8.28 8.00
CA GLU A 201 -0.92 -7.77 8.82
C GLU A 201 -0.58 -6.40 9.39
N TRP A 202 -1.54 -5.49 9.27
CA TRP A 202 -1.54 -4.23 9.97
C TRP A 202 -2.05 -4.45 11.40
N SER A 203 -1.19 -4.24 12.41
CA SER A 203 -1.54 -4.28 13.83
C SER A 203 -2.28 -3.02 14.34
N GLY A 204 -2.51 -2.01 13.49
CA GLY A 204 -2.57 -0.63 13.97
C GLY A 204 -3.90 0.11 14.16
N TRP A 205 -5.09 -0.51 14.20
CA TRP A 205 -6.25 0.16 14.87
C TRP A 205 -6.20 -0.26 16.33
N ARG A 206 -6.11 -1.57 16.57
CA ARG A 206 -6.23 -2.12 17.92
C ARG A 206 -5.02 -1.79 18.78
N ASP A 207 -3.81 -1.80 18.24
CA ASP A 207 -2.61 -1.51 19.04
C ASP A 207 -2.32 0.00 19.11
N ALA A 208 -2.65 0.77 18.08
CA ALA A 208 -2.55 2.24 18.14
C ALA A 208 -3.62 2.85 19.06
N ALA A 209 -4.88 2.37 19.01
CA ALA A 209 -5.91 2.82 19.93
C ALA A 209 -5.59 2.38 21.36
N ARG A 210 -5.05 1.17 21.57
CA ARG A 210 -4.68 0.70 22.92
C ARG A 210 -3.48 1.46 23.48
N ALA A 211 -2.46 1.75 22.67
CA ALA A 211 -1.30 2.53 23.10
C ALA A 211 -1.64 4.01 23.33
N GLU A 212 -2.48 4.62 22.48
CA GLU A 212 -2.94 6.00 22.70
C GLU A 212 -3.91 6.08 23.88
N LEU A 213 -4.80 5.11 24.07
CA LEU A 213 -5.66 5.03 25.26
C LEU A 213 -4.85 4.88 26.54
N ASP A 214 -3.85 4.00 26.57
CA ASP A 214 -3.03 3.76 27.77
C ASP A 214 -2.12 4.96 28.10
N VAL A 215 -1.63 5.69 27.08
CA VAL A 215 -0.88 6.95 27.24
C VAL A 215 -1.78 8.12 27.66
N VAL A 216 -3.02 8.17 27.19
CA VAL A 216 -4.00 9.20 27.55
C VAL A 216 -4.62 8.93 28.93
N GLU A 217 -4.80 7.67 29.29
CA GLU A 217 -5.29 7.18 30.59
C GLU A 217 -4.21 7.33 31.68
N SER A 218 -2.93 7.18 31.35
CA SER A 218 -1.79 7.44 32.25
C SER A 218 -1.35 8.92 32.32
N SER A 219 -1.87 9.80 31.46
CA SER A 219 -1.60 11.24 31.48
C SER A 219 -2.43 11.98 32.54
N ARG A 220 -1.95 13.14 33.02
CA ARG A 220 -2.61 13.96 34.06
C ARG A 220 -4.03 14.46 33.71
N LEU A 221 -4.48 14.23 32.48
CA LEU A 221 -5.82 14.57 31.97
C LEU A 221 -6.77 13.36 31.91
N GLY A 222 -6.30 12.14 32.20
CA GLY A 222 -7.12 10.93 32.31
C GLY A 222 -8.39 11.09 33.15
N PRO A 223 -8.37 11.81 34.30
CA PRO A 223 -9.56 12.03 35.12
C PRO A 223 -10.63 12.97 34.53
N TRP A 224 -10.37 13.68 33.43
CA TRP A 224 -11.30 14.68 32.86
C TRP A 224 -12.00 14.20 31.57
N LEU A 225 -11.71 12.99 31.11
CA LEU A 225 -12.30 12.45 29.89
C LEU A 225 -13.76 12.02 30.14
N PRO A 226 -14.68 12.29 29.19
CA PRO A 226 -16.12 12.02 29.36
C PRO A 226 -16.46 10.56 29.67
N TRP A 227 -15.59 9.64 29.25
CA TRP A 227 -15.76 8.19 29.34
C TRP A 227 -15.12 7.58 30.59
N ALA A 228 -14.41 8.38 31.39
CA ALA A 228 -13.62 7.91 32.52
C ALA A 228 -14.46 7.63 33.79
N GLY A 229 -15.74 8.04 33.81
CA GLY A 229 -16.67 7.77 34.92
C GLY A 229 -16.28 8.41 36.27
N THR A 230 -15.29 9.32 36.28
CA THR A 230 -14.74 9.92 37.49
C THR A 230 -15.59 11.12 37.98
N PRO A 231 -15.48 11.52 39.26
CA PRO A 231 -16.20 12.68 39.80
C PRO A 231 -15.86 14.01 39.09
N ARG A 232 -14.66 14.14 38.50
CA ARG A 232 -14.22 15.36 37.81
C ARG A 232 -14.80 15.49 36.41
N ALA A 233 -14.99 14.37 35.69
CA ALA A 233 -15.71 14.36 34.41
C ALA A 233 -17.15 14.87 34.56
N ARG A 234 -17.81 14.58 35.70
CA ARG A 234 -19.16 15.09 36.02
C ARG A 234 -19.21 16.61 36.21
N VAL A 235 -18.20 17.18 36.86
CA VAL A 235 -18.12 18.64 37.06
C VAL A 235 -17.94 19.35 35.72
N LEU A 236 -17.14 18.78 34.81
CA LEU A 236 -16.98 19.32 33.45
C LEU A 236 -18.27 19.23 32.63
N ALA A 237 -18.97 18.10 32.68
CA ALA A 237 -20.25 17.92 32.00
C ALA A 237 -21.31 18.91 32.49
N LEU A 238 -21.40 19.13 33.81
CA LEU A 238 -22.29 20.13 34.41
C LEU A 238 -21.91 21.56 34.02
N ALA A 239 -20.61 21.88 33.98
CA ALA A 239 -20.13 23.19 33.55
C ALA A 239 -20.43 23.48 32.07
N GLN A 240 -20.31 22.48 31.19
CA GLN A 240 -20.64 22.59 29.77
C GLN A 240 -22.14 22.81 29.54
N VAL A 241 -22.99 22.11 30.30
CA VAL A 241 -24.45 22.32 30.26
C VAL A 241 -24.80 23.72 30.78
N ALA A 242 -24.20 24.14 31.91
CA ALA A 242 -24.43 25.46 32.50
C ALA A 242 -23.99 26.62 31.59
N ALA A 243 -22.94 26.44 30.79
CA ALA A 243 -22.48 27.42 29.81
C ALA A 243 -23.28 27.40 28.49
N GLY A 244 -23.76 26.23 28.05
CA GLY A 244 -24.51 26.07 26.79
C GLY A 244 -25.91 26.71 26.81
N VAL A 245 -26.59 26.69 27.96
CA VAL A 245 -27.93 27.28 28.13
C VAL A 245 -27.95 28.80 27.90
N PRO A 246 -27.11 29.64 28.55
CA PRO A 246 -27.12 31.08 28.31
C PRO A 246 -26.62 31.46 26.91
N LEU A 247 -25.70 30.69 26.31
CA LEU A 247 -25.19 30.95 24.95
C LEU A 247 -26.25 30.69 23.87
N THR A 248 -27.03 29.61 23.98
CA THR A 248 -28.16 29.34 23.08
C THR A 248 -29.26 30.39 23.23
N ALA A 249 -29.59 30.79 24.46
CA ALA A 249 -30.58 31.83 24.73
C ALA A 249 -30.14 33.21 24.16
N LEU A 250 -28.85 33.56 24.29
CA LEU A 250 -28.31 34.80 23.74
C LEU A 250 -28.27 34.78 22.20
N GLY A 251 -27.94 33.63 21.61
CA GLY A 251 -27.97 33.41 20.16
C GLY A 251 -29.38 33.57 19.57
N LEU A 252 -30.39 33.02 20.26
CA LEU A 252 -31.81 33.18 19.90
C LEU A 252 -32.24 34.65 19.99
N ARG A 253 -31.84 35.35 21.07
CA ARG A 253 -32.17 36.77 21.29
C ARG A 253 -31.52 37.70 20.27
N ARG A 254 -30.33 37.35 19.76
CA ARG A 254 -29.59 38.14 18.76
C ARG A 254 -29.79 37.67 17.31
N ARG A 255 -30.66 36.68 17.06
CA ARG A 255 -30.89 36.04 15.75
C ARG A 255 -29.60 35.68 15.00
N SER A 256 -28.59 35.16 15.70
CA SER A 256 -27.31 34.78 15.09
C SER A 256 -27.17 33.26 15.04
N GLY A 257 -27.22 32.70 13.83
CA GLY A 257 -27.15 31.25 13.60
C GLY A 257 -25.90 30.60 14.19
N GLY A 258 -24.75 31.29 14.16
CA GLY A 258 -23.47 30.76 14.65
C GLY A 258 -23.43 30.52 16.17
N TRP A 259 -24.07 31.39 16.95
CA TRP A 259 -24.15 31.25 18.41
C TRP A 259 -25.13 30.15 18.83
N ILE A 260 -26.20 29.97 18.05
CA ILE A 260 -27.18 28.90 18.25
C ILE A 260 -26.53 27.54 17.96
N THR A 261 -25.77 27.40 16.86
CA THR A 261 -25.06 26.14 16.55
C THR A 261 -24.00 25.79 17.58
N ALA A 262 -23.23 26.77 18.05
CA ALA A 262 -22.20 26.54 19.07
C ALA A 262 -22.81 26.10 20.41
N GLY A 263 -23.89 26.75 20.85
CA GLY A 263 -24.59 26.37 22.07
C GLY A 263 -25.29 25.01 21.97
N ALA A 264 -25.88 24.67 20.81
CA ALA A 264 -26.49 23.36 20.58
C ALA A 264 -25.46 22.22 20.60
N LEU A 265 -24.27 22.45 20.02
CA LEU A 265 -23.15 21.49 20.06
C LEU A 265 -22.67 21.24 21.50
N LEU A 266 -22.52 22.30 22.31
CA LEU A 266 -22.15 22.18 23.72
C LEU A 266 -23.19 21.41 24.55
N LEU A 267 -24.48 21.65 24.31
CA LEU A 267 -25.57 20.93 24.99
C LEU A 267 -25.63 19.46 24.59
N ALA A 268 -25.45 19.15 23.30
CA ALA A 268 -25.40 17.78 22.81
C ALA A 268 -24.22 17.00 23.41
N HIS A 269 -23.05 17.64 23.52
CA HIS A 269 -21.86 17.01 24.10
C HIS A 269 -22.00 16.77 25.61
N GLY A 270 -22.56 17.74 26.34
CA GLY A 270 -22.84 17.59 27.78
C GLY A 270 -23.91 16.53 28.08
N ALA A 271 -24.97 16.45 27.26
CA ALA A 271 -26.02 15.44 27.40
C ALA A 271 -25.52 14.02 27.10
N LEU A 272 -24.66 13.85 26.08
CA LEU A 272 -24.03 12.57 25.76
C LEU A 272 -23.14 12.07 26.92
N GLY A 273 -22.38 12.98 27.56
CA GLY A 273 -21.57 12.63 28.74
C GLY A 273 -22.40 12.16 29.93
N LEU A 274 -23.55 12.80 30.20
CA LEU A 274 -24.45 12.42 31.29
C LEU A 274 -25.23 11.12 30.99
N ALA A 275 -25.61 10.89 29.72
CA ALA A 275 -26.29 9.66 29.30
C ALA A 275 -25.37 8.44 29.38
N TYR A 276 -24.09 8.61 29.07
CA TYR A 276 -23.08 7.55 29.18
C TYR A 276 -22.83 7.14 30.65
N ASP A 277 -22.90 8.11 31.57
CA ASP A 277 -22.77 7.89 33.02
C ASP A 277 -23.99 7.18 33.63
N LEU A 278 -25.19 7.35 33.05
CA LEU A 278 -26.42 6.67 33.50
C LEU A 278 -26.55 5.24 32.93
N ALA A 279 -25.95 4.96 31.77
CA ALA A 279 -26.00 3.66 31.11
C ALA A 279 -25.04 2.62 31.69
N ARG A 280 -24.20 2.99 32.66
CA ARG A 280 -23.28 2.06 33.34
C ARG A 280 -23.74 1.82 34.79
N PRO A 281 -24.28 0.62 35.12
CA PRO A 281 -24.56 0.27 36.50
C PRO A 281 -23.24 0.20 37.28
N ARG A 282 -23.27 0.69 38.52
CA ARG A 282 -22.18 0.55 39.49
C ARG A 282 -22.29 -0.82 40.13
N ASP A 283 -21.26 -1.65 39.96
CA ASP A 283 -20.88 -2.67 40.94
C ASP A 283 -19.68 -2.13 41.74
#